data_AF-A0A534RUC2-F1
#
_entry.id   AF-A0A534RUC2-F1
#
_cell.length_a   1.000
_cell.length_b   1.000
_cell.length_c   1.000
_cell.angle_alpha   90.00
_cell.angle_beta   90.00
_cell.angle_gamma   90.00
#
_symmetry.space_group_name_H-M   'P 1'
#
loop_
_entity.id
_entity.type
_entity.pdbx_description
1 polymer ?
#
loop_
_entity_poly.entity_id
_entity_poly.type
_entity_poly.pdbx_seq_one_letter_code
_entity_poly.pdbx_strand_id
1 'polypeptide(L)'
;MVTRGLPLPLRNALAALAIAALDDDAAVAALEWLTHPGGEPPASAQEWLARLHLVERGGTALLDVHAPHAPAAAAHAARALRAAGAHRAAAPPRAADPTTAAVWRAAALWQERLFFEVDEVLEAEWKTAVGASVASSALPPLDLRALLAATAPWAAAIGAGGPLPLDAPALVLERHAALP
;
A
#
# COMPACT_ATOMS: atom_id res chain seq x y z
N MET A 1 25.79 10.83 0.47
CA MET A 1 24.75 11.68 1.09
C MET A 1 23.49 10.84 1.18
N VAL A 2 23.05 10.47 2.38
CA VAL A 2 21.90 9.57 2.57
C VAL A 2 20.62 10.33 2.24
N THR A 3 19.94 10.01 1.15
CA THR A 3 18.57 10.47 0.92
C THR A 3 17.66 9.71 1.89
N ARG A 4 17.42 10.31 3.06
CA ARG A 4 16.46 9.84 4.07
C ARG A 4 15.04 10.01 3.53
N GLY A 5 14.43 8.92 3.06
CA GLY A 5 12.98 8.80 2.83
C GLY A 5 12.34 9.83 1.89
N LEU A 6 11.05 9.69 1.64
CA LEU A 6 10.25 10.74 1.02
C LEU A 6 9.96 11.84 2.07
N PRO A 7 9.94 13.13 1.69
CA PRO A 7 9.48 14.20 2.58
C PRO A 7 8.07 13.91 3.09
N LEU A 8 7.80 14.27 4.34
CA LEU A 8 6.53 13.95 5.01
C LEU A 8 5.28 14.33 4.18
N PRO A 9 5.17 15.53 3.58
CA PRO A 9 4.00 15.87 2.76
C PRO A 9 3.83 14.93 1.56
N LEU A 10 4.93 14.63 0.86
CA LEU A 10 4.90 13.74 -0.30
C LEU A 10 4.57 12.30 0.09
N ARG A 11 5.15 11.81 1.20
CA ARG A 11 4.85 10.48 1.74
C ARG A 11 3.36 10.35 2.07
N ASN A 12 2.79 11.33 2.76
CA ASN A 12 1.37 11.29 3.14
C ASN A 12 0.45 11.37 1.93
N ALA A 13 0.78 12.20 0.92
CA ALA A 13 0.03 12.27 -0.33
C ALA A 13 0.05 10.93 -1.09
N LEU A 14 1.23 10.31 -1.21
CA LEU A 14 1.38 9.00 -1.87
C LEU A 14 0.67 7.89 -1.10
N ALA A 15 0.68 7.93 0.24
CA ALA A 15 -0.04 6.99 1.07
C ALA A 15 -1.55 7.10 0.88
N ALA A 16 -2.09 8.32 0.88
CA ALA A 16 -3.50 8.58 0.64
C ALA A 16 -3.95 8.06 -0.74
N LEU A 17 -3.15 8.26 -1.79
CA LEU A 17 -3.42 7.69 -3.11
C LEU A 17 -3.35 6.18 -3.13
N ALA A 18 -2.33 5.57 -2.51
CA ALA A 18 -2.16 4.13 -2.49
C ALA A 18 -3.33 3.42 -1.80
N ILE A 19 -3.82 3.98 -0.69
CA ILE A 19 -4.98 3.44 0.04
C ILE A 19 -6.26 3.63 -0.78
N ALA A 20 -6.47 4.83 -1.33
CA ALA A 20 -7.65 5.11 -2.14
C ALA A 20 -7.72 4.24 -3.41
N ALA A 21 -6.58 4.01 -4.06
CA ALA A 21 -6.48 3.21 -5.28
C ALA A 21 -6.88 1.75 -5.08
N LEU A 22 -6.97 1.24 -3.85
CA LEU A 22 -7.52 -0.09 -3.61
C LEU A 22 -8.98 -0.18 -4.12
N ASP A 23 -9.75 0.91 -4.00
CA ASP A 23 -11.19 0.94 -4.30
C ASP A 23 -11.62 2.04 -5.31
N ASP A 24 -10.76 3.03 -5.61
CA ASP A 24 -11.08 4.18 -6.47
C ASP A 24 -10.25 4.20 -7.77
N ASP A 25 -10.92 4.13 -8.92
CA ASP A 25 -10.30 4.19 -10.24
C ASP A 25 -9.65 5.55 -10.55
N ALA A 26 -10.17 6.64 -9.99
CA ALA A 26 -9.57 7.97 -10.14
C ALA A 26 -8.21 8.06 -9.42
N ALA A 27 -8.09 7.40 -8.27
CA ALA A 27 -6.81 7.29 -7.55
C ALA A 27 -5.82 6.39 -8.30
N VAL A 28 -6.28 5.31 -8.96
CA VAL A 28 -5.45 4.51 -9.86
C VAL A 28 -4.91 5.35 -11.01
N ALA A 29 -5.77 6.11 -11.70
CA ALA A 29 -5.33 6.99 -12.78
C ALA A 29 -4.29 8.04 -12.32
N ALA A 30 -4.42 8.56 -11.10
CA ALA A 30 -3.43 9.46 -10.51
C ALA A 30 -2.09 8.76 -10.25
N LEU A 31 -2.10 7.53 -9.74
CA LEU A 31 -0.89 6.73 -9.56
C LEU A 31 -0.22 6.36 -10.89
N GLU A 32 -1.01 6.01 -11.91
CA GLU A 32 -0.51 5.75 -13.27
C GLU A 32 0.25 6.96 -13.81
N TRP A 33 -0.33 8.17 -13.71
CA TRP A 33 0.38 9.38 -14.11
C TRP A 33 1.66 9.60 -13.30
N LEU A 34 1.66 9.33 -11.99
CA LEU A 34 2.84 9.47 -11.12
C LEU A 34 3.98 8.49 -11.45
N THR A 35 3.72 7.37 -12.14
CA THR A 35 4.80 6.48 -12.60
C THR A 35 5.68 7.14 -13.67
N HIS A 36 5.09 8.02 -14.47
CA HIS A 36 5.75 8.73 -15.56
C HIS A 36 5.22 10.17 -15.65
N PRO A 37 5.54 11.03 -14.67
CA PRO A 37 4.95 12.36 -14.58
C PRO A 37 5.39 13.22 -15.76
N GLY A 38 4.43 13.67 -16.56
CA GLY A 38 4.65 14.52 -17.71
C GLY A 38 3.39 14.66 -18.56
N GLY A 39 3.19 15.85 -19.12
CA GLY A 39 1.97 16.18 -19.86
C GLY A 39 0.76 16.33 -18.94
N GLU A 40 -0.38 16.63 -19.54
CA GLU A 40 -1.63 16.83 -18.80
C GLU A 40 -2.10 15.53 -18.13
N PRO A 41 -2.39 15.53 -16.81
CA PRO A 41 -2.98 14.37 -16.16
C PRO A 41 -4.37 14.04 -16.73
N PRO A 42 -4.77 12.76 -16.77
CA PRO A 42 -6.13 12.37 -17.14
C PRO A 42 -7.16 13.14 -16.30
N ALA A 43 -8.28 13.54 -16.89
CA ALA A 43 -9.32 14.33 -16.22
C ALA A 43 -9.81 13.68 -14.91
N SER A 44 -9.89 12.34 -14.87
CA SER A 44 -10.23 11.57 -13.66
C SER A 44 -9.21 11.72 -12.53
N ALA A 45 -7.92 11.92 -12.84
CA ALA A 45 -6.84 12.03 -11.88
C ALA A 45 -6.61 13.46 -11.37
N GLN A 46 -7.06 14.47 -12.12
CA GLN A 46 -6.73 15.88 -11.85
C GLN A 46 -7.15 16.33 -10.44
N GLU A 47 -8.35 15.96 -9.98
CA GLU A 47 -8.83 16.34 -8.66
C GLU A 47 -8.00 15.69 -7.54
N TRP A 48 -7.62 14.42 -7.69
CA TRP A 48 -6.74 13.73 -6.73
C TRP A 48 -5.36 14.39 -6.64
N LEU A 49 -4.72 14.64 -7.79
CA LEU A 49 -3.39 15.24 -7.85
C LEU A 49 -3.37 16.67 -7.31
N ALA A 50 -4.40 17.47 -7.61
CA ALA A 50 -4.53 18.83 -7.11
C ALA A 50 -4.86 18.88 -5.61
N ARG A 51 -5.84 18.09 -5.13
CA ARG A 51 -6.23 18.06 -3.72
C ARG A 51 -5.08 17.65 -2.80
N LEU A 52 -4.23 16.75 -3.26
CA LEU A 52 -3.05 16.30 -2.53
C LEU A 52 -1.82 17.18 -2.75
N HIS A 53 -1.97 18.30 -3.46
CA HIS A 53 -0.90 19.26 -3.75
C HIS A 53 0.32 18.60 -4.42
N LEU A 54 0.07 17.63 -5.30
CA LEU A 54 1.13 16.99 -6.09
C LEU A 54 1.38 17.76 -7.40
N VAL A 55 0.33 18.36 -7.95
CA VAL A 55 0.32 19.14 -9.19
C VAL A 55 -0.53 20.40 -8.95
N GLU A 56 -0.16 21.53 -9.55
CA GLU A 56 -1.04 22.71 -9.57
C GLU A 56 -2.37 22.38 -10.26
N ARG A 57 -3.45 23.08 -9.92
CA ARG A 57 -4.72 22.87 -10.64
C ARG A 57 -4.55 23.23 -12.13
N GLY A 58 -4.72 22.26 -13.03
CA GLY A 58 -4.45 22.41 -14.46
C GLY A 58 -2.97 22.31 -14.86
N GLY A 59 -2.09 21.95 -13.91
CA GLY A 59 -0.67 21.75 -14.15
C GLY A 59 -0.37 20.42 -14.87
N THR A 60 0.79 20.35 -15.50
CA THR A 60 1.27 19.20 -16.29
C THR A 60 2.53 18.56 -15.73
N ALA A 61 2.93 18.94 -14.53
CA ALA A 61 4.16 18.50 -13.87
C ALA A 61 3.98 18.49 -12.36
N LEU A 62 4.79 17.68 -11.66
CA LEU A 62 4.87 17.73 -10.21
C LEU A 62 5.27 19.13 -9.74
N LEU A 63 4.74 19.56 -8.59
CA LEU A 63 5.20 20.80 -7.96
C LEU A 63 6.71 20.76 -7.75
N ASP A 64 7.37 21.92 -7.88
CA ASP A 64 8.83 22.04 -7.79
C ASP A 64 9.40 21.48 -6.49
N VAL A 65 8.65 21.58 -5.39
CA VAL A 65 9.02 21.00 -4.09
C VAL A 65 9.08 19.47 -4.10
N HIS A 66 8.37 18.82 -5.02
CA HIS A 66 8.34 17.36 -5.20
C HIS A 66 9.21 16.88 -6.35
N ALA A 67 9.58 17.74 -7.30
CA ALA A 67 10.37 17.38 -8.47
C ALA A 67 11.68 16.61 -8.14
N PRO A 68 12.47 16.97 -7.10
CA PRO A 68 13.67 16.20 -6.72
C PRO A 68 13.39 14.75 -6.29
N HIS A 69 12.14 14.43 -5.94
CA HIS A 69 11.71 13.13 -5.45
C HIS A 69 10.93 12.32 -6.49
N ALA A 70 10.78 12.81 -7.72
CA ALA A 70 9.98 12.16 -8.76
C ALA A 70 10.33 10.67 -8.98
N PRO A 71 11.62 10.24 -9.02
CA PRO A 71 11.95 8.82 -9.18
C PRO A 71 11.46 7.96 -8.00
N ALA A 72 11.54 8.48 -6.78
CA ALA A 72 11.08 7.77 -5.59
C ALA A 72 9.55 7.73 -5.51
N ALA A 73 8.87 8.80 -5.92
CA ALA A 73 7.42 8.86 -6.05
C ALA A 73 6.92 7.87 -7.11
N ALA A 74 7.56 7.79 -8.28
CA ALA A 74 7.23 6.83 -9.33
C ALA A 74 7.40 5.38 -8.86
N ALA A 75 8.48 5.07 -8.14
CA ALA A 75 8.71 3.73 -7.58
C ALA A 75 7.69 3.37 -6.48
N HIS A 76 7.23 4.35 -5.70
CA HIS A 76 6.12 4.17 -4.75
C HIS A 76 4.80 3.93 -5.50
N ALA A 77 4.47 4.76 -6.49
CA ALA A 77 3.25 4.63 -7.28
C ALA A 77 3.16 3.27 -8.00
N ALA A 78 4.25 2.78 -8.56
CA ALA A 78 4.30 1.46 -9.19
C ALA A 78 4.02 0.31 -8.20
N ARG A 79 4.49 0.43 -6.94
CA ARG A 79 4.17 -0.52 -5.86
C ARG A 79 2.70 -0.43 -5.47
N ALA A 80 2.17 0.79 -5.33
CA ALA A 80 0.76 1.03 -5.02
C ALA A 80 -0.18 0.47 -6.09
N LEU A 81 0.15 0.61 -7.38
CA LEU A 81 -0.62 0.04 -8.48
C LEU A 81 -0.67 -1.49 -8.44
N ARG A 82 0.45 -2.15 -8.12
CA ARG A 82 0.47 -3.62 -7.96
C ARG A 82 -0.37 -4.06 -6.76
N ALA A 83 -0.30 -3.34 -5.64
CA ALA A 83 -1.13 -3.61 -4.46
C ALA A 83 -2.62 -3.46 -4.79
N ALA A 84 -3.01 -2.36 -5.44
CA ALA A 84 -4.38 -2.13 -5.90
C ALA A 84 -4.88 -3.22 -6.85
N GLY A 85 -4.07 -3.58 -7.86
CA GLY A 85 -4.40 -4.67 -8.78
C GLY A 85 -4.62 -6.00 -8.06
N ALA A 86 -3.73 -6.36 -7.14
CA ALA A 86 -3.84 -7.58 -6.35
C ALA A 86 -5.07 -7.59 -5.43
N HIS A 87 -5.36 -6.47 -4.76
CA HIS A 87 -6.53 -6.32 -3.89
C HIS A 87 -7.84 -6.52 -4.66
N ARG A 88 -7.96 -5.84 -5.81
CA ARG A 88 -9.15 -5.92 -6.66
C ARG A 88 -9.32 -7.31 -7.28
N ALA A 89 -8.23 -7.96 -7.68
CA ALA A 89 -8.25 -9.32 -8.22
C ALA A 89 -8.62 -10.37 -7.16
N ALA A 90 -8.26 -10.15 -5.89
CA ALA A 90 -8.58 -11.06 -4.80
C ALA A 90 -10.08 -11.14 -4.48
N ALA A 91 -10.90 -10.20 -5.01
CA ALA A 91 -12.35 -10.16 -4.83
C ALA A 91 -12.79 -10.38 -3.36
N PRO A 92 -12.36 -9.50 -2.43
CA PRO A 92 -12.72 -9.63 -1.02
C PRO A 92 -14.24 -9.66 -0.82
N PRO A 93 -14.75 -10.25 0.28
CA PRO A 93 -16.18 -10.38 0.51
C PRO A 93 -16.89 -9.02 0.42
N ARG A 94 -17.86 -8.90 -0.51
CA ARG A 94 -18.61 -7.64 -0.77
C ARG A 94 -19.33 -7.07 0.45
N ALA A 95 -19.60 -7.90 1.47
CA ALA A 95 -20.23 -7.52 2.72
C ALA A 95 -19.30 -7.76 3.93
N ALA A 96 -17.99 -7.58 3.74
CA ALA A 96 -17.03 -7.62 4.83
C ALA A 96 -17.33 -6.50 5.84
N ASP A 97 -17.25 -6.82 7.13
CA ASP A 97 -17.21 -5.80 8.17
C ASP A 97 -15.95 -4.90 8.01
N PRO A 98 -15.94 -3.70 8.58
CA PRO A 98 -14.83 -2.75 8.41
C PRO A 98 -13.46 -3.32 8.79
N THR A 99 -13.40 -4.13 9.85
CA THR A 99 -12.14 -4.77 10.29
C THR A 99 -11.66 -5.79 9.27
N THR A 100 -12.54 -6.66 8.78
CA THR A 100 -12.20 -7.59 7.69
C THR A 100 -11.70 -6.84 6.46
N ALA A 101 -12.43 -5.80 6.02
CA ALA A 101 -12.05 -5.00 4.85
C ALA A 101 -10.65 -4.38 5.00
N ALA A 102 -10.34 -3.81 6.17
CA ALA A 102 -9.03 -3.24 6.43
C ALA A 102 -7.91 -4.28 6.46
N VAL A 103 -8.15 -5.48 6.98
CA VAL A 103 -7.15 -6.56 6.93
C VAL A 103 -6.84 -6.97 5.48
N TRP A 104 -7.86 -7.07 4.62
CA TRP A 104 -7.66 -7.35 3.19
C TRP A 104 -6.88 -6.24 2.46
N ARG A 105 -7.14 -4.97 2.79
CA ARG A 105 -6.39 -3.82 2.28
C ARG A 105 -4.94 -3.83 2.75
N ALA A 106 -4.72 -4.01 4.06
CA ALA A 106 -3.39 -4.08 4.68
C ALA A 106 -2.56 -5.24 4.12
N ALA A 107 -3.17 -6.41 3.90
CA ALA A 107 -2.48 -7.55 3.31
C ALA A 107 -1.95 -7.25 1.90
N ALA A 108 -2.75 -6.59 1.05
CA ALA A 108 -2.31 -6.19 -0.29
C ALA A 108 -1.16 -5.17 -0.26
N LEU A 109 -1.23 -4.17 0.62
CA LEU A 109 -0.20 -3.15 0.80
C LEU A 109 1.12 -3.74 1.35
N TRP A 110 1.03 -4.71 2.27
CA TRP A 110 2.20 -5.39 2.83
C TRP A 110 3.03 -6.09 1.76
N GLN A 111 2.38 -6.77 0.79
CA GLN A 111 3.08 -7.49 -0.27
C GLN A 111 3.97 -6.58 -1.12
N GLU A 112 3.60 -5.31 -1.23
CA GLU A 112 4.35 -4.30 -1.97
C GLU A 112 5.23 -3.43 -1.05
N ARG A 113 5.45 -3.87 0.20
CA ARG A 113 6.31 -3.21 1.19
C ARG A 113 5.88 -1.76 1.47
N LEU A 114 4.57 -1.51 1.45
CA LEU A 114 3.94 -0.21 1.74
C LEU A 114 3.56 -0.16 3.23
N PHE A 115 4.57 -0.26 4.10
CA PHE A 115 4.36 -0.44 5.55
C PHE A 115 3.76 0.78 6.23
N PHE A 116 4.01 1.98 5.70
CA PHE A 116 3.38 3.19 6.21
C PHE A 116 1.87 3.18 5.93
N GLU A 117 1.48 2.74 4.73
CA GLU A 117 0.07 2.61 4.33
C GLU A 117 -0.64 1.49 5.10
N VAL A 118 0.07 0.40 5.42
CA VAL A 118 -0.45 -0.65 6.32
C VAL A 118 -0.80 -0.06 7.69
N ASP A 119 0.10 0.73 8.26
CA ASP A 119 -0.13 1.40 9.55
C ASP A 119 -1.35 2.34 9.46
N GLU A 120 -1.41 3.20 8.45
CA GLU A 120 -2.53 4.14 8.26
C GLU A 120 -3.89 3.44 8.14
N VAL A 121 -3.97 2.33 7.38
CA VAL A 121 -5.22 1.54 7.24
C VAL A 121 -5.64 0.91 8.55
N LEU A 122 -4.69 0.28 9.26
CA LEU A 122 -5.01 -0.44 10.50
C LEU A 122 -5.24 0.51 11.67
N GLU A 123 -4.55 1.64 11.72
CA GLU A 123 -4.72 2.65 12.77
C GLU A 123 -6.11 3.30 12.68
N ALA A 124 -6.60 3.58 11.46
CA ALA A 124 -7.93 4.12 11.22
C ALA A 124 -9.03 3.20 11.79
N GLU A 125 -8.93 1.89 11.55
CA GLU A 125 -9.86 0.93 12.13
C GLU A 125 -9.67 0.75 13.63
N TRP A 126 -8.43 0.62 14.10
CA TRP A 126 -8.12 0.38 15.51
C TRP A 126 -8.69 1.47 16.43
N LYS A 127 -8.68 2.73 15.98
CA LYS A 127 -9.28 3.87 16.72
C LYS A 127 -10.77 3.72 16.99
N THR A 128 -11.47 2.90 16.20
CA THR A 128 -12.93 2.74 16.27
C THR A 128 -13.38 1.32 16.64
N ALA A 129 -12.49 0.34 16.56
CA ALA A 129 -12.78 -1.04 16.87
C ALA A 129 -13.00 -1.26 18.38
N VAL A 130 -14.21 -1.65 18.77
CA VAL A 130 -14.55 -2.01 20.16
C VAL A 130 -14.72 -3.53 20.26
N GLY A 131 -13.69 -4.24 20.72
CA GLY A 131 -13.77 -5.67 21.06
C GLY A 131 -14.25 -6.60 19.93
N ALA A 132 -14.19 -6.15 18.68
CA ALA A 132 -14.67 -6.92 17.53
C ALA A 132 -13.80 -8.16 17.31
N SER A 133 -14.44 -9.32 17.17
CA SER A 133 -13.80 -10.57 16.77
C SER A 133 -14.27 -10.90 15.36
N VAL A 134 -13.31 -11.15 14.46
CA VAL A 134 -13.56 -11.53 13.08
C VAL A 134 -13.37 -13.04 12.94
N ALA A 135 -14.29 -13.72 12.26
CA ALA A 135 -14.12 -15.13 11.95
C ALA A 135 -12.88 -15.33 11.07
N SER A 136 -12.02 -16.28 11.42
CA SER A 136 -10.78 -16.53 10.67
C SER A 136 -11.03 -16.86 9.20
N SER A 137 -12.18 -17.46 8.88
CA SER A 137 -12.62 -17.76 7.51
C SER A 137 -12.97 -16.52 6.66
N ALA A 138 -13.14 -15.35 7.28
CA ALA A 138 -13.36 -14.09 6.58
C ALA A 138 -12.05 -13.35 6.25
N LEU A 139 -10.94 -13.77 6.87
CA LEU A 139 -9.62 -13.17 6.68
C LEU A 139 -8.89 -13.77 5.47
N PRO A 140 -7.92 -13.05 4.87
CA PRO A 140 -7.04 -13.63 3.87
C PRO A 140 -6.40 -14.92 4.38
N PRO A 141 -6.44 -16.03 3.62
CA PRO A 141 -5.84 -17.28 4.05
C PRO A 141 -4.32 -17.13 4.11
N LEU A 142 -3.73 -17.58 5.21
CA LEU A 142 -2.32 -17.45 5.50
C LEU A 142 -1.61 -18.79 5.31
N ASP A 143 -0.59 -18.84 4.45
CA ASP A 143 0.34 -19.98 4.43
C ASP A 143 1.28 -19.87 5.63
N LEU A 144 0.84 -20.45 6.74
CA LEU A 144 1.58 -20.42 8.01
C LEU A 144 2.98 -21.03 7.86
N ARG A 145 3.14 -22.08 7.04
CA ARG A 145 4.44 -22.72 6.84
C ARG A 145 5.39 -21.78 6.13
N ALA A 146 4.93 -21.14 5.07
CA ALA A 146 5.75 -20.19 4.32
C ALA A 146 6.04 -18.92 5.15
N LEU A 147 5.09 -18.43 5.94
CA LEU A 147 5.33 -17.31 6.87
C LEU A 147 6.41 -17.66 7.91
N LEU A 148 6.34 -18.84 8.54
CA LEU A 148 7.34 -19.29 9.49
C LEU A 148 8.73 -19.42 8.84
N ALA A 149 8.79 -19.93 7.61
CA ALA A 149 10.05 -19.98 6.86
C ALA A 149 10.61 -18.59 6.54
N ALA A 150 9.76 -17.64 6.12
CA ALA A 150 10.16 -16.27 5.80
C ALA A 150 10.64 -15.48 7.04
N THR A 151 10.08 -15.78 8.21
CA THR A 151 10.42 -15.11 9.49
C THR A 151 11.55 -15.82 10.25
N ALA A 152 11.94 -17.03 9.88
CA ALA A 152 12.98 -17.79 10.58
C ALA A 152 14.33 -17.05 10.73
N PRO A 153 14.83 -16.30 9.72
CA PRO A 153 16.06 -15.51 9.87
C PRO A 153 15.92 -14.39 10.92
N TRP A 154 14.74 -13.78 11.02
CA TRP A 154 14.45 -12.76 12.03
C TRP A 154 14.41 -13.36 13.43
N ALA A 155 13.72 -14.49 13.61
CA ALA A 155 13.66 -15.19 14.89
C ALA A 155 15.05 -15.63 15.36
N ALA A 156 15.90 -16.13 14.45
CA ALA A 156 17.29 -16.47 14.74
C ALA A 156 18.12 -15.25 15.14
N ALA A 157 17.99 -14.13 14.43
CA ALA A 157 18.69 -12.89 14.76
C ALA A 157 18.29 -12.35 16.14
N ILE A 158 17.00 -12.36 16.47
CA ILE A 158 16.49 -11.98 17.79
C ILE A 158 17.06 -12.90 18.88
N GLY A 159 16.98 -14.22 18.68
CA GLY A 159 17.48 -15.20 19.65
C GLY A 159 19.01 -15.12 19.87
N ALA A 160 19.76 -14.71 18.84
CA ALA A 160 21.21 -14.54 18.91
C ALA A 160 21.64 -13.14 19.39
N GLY A 161 20.71 -12.19 19.58
CA GLY A 161 21.04 -10.78 19.84
C GLY A 161 21.80 -10.09 18.69
N GLY A 162 21.65 -10.61 17.46
CA GLY A 162 22.35 -10.15 16.27
C GLY A 162 21.60 -9.06 15.50
N PRO A 163 22.22 -8.52 14.43
CA PRO A 163 21.56 -7.55 13.55
C PRO A 163 20.37 -8.20 12.84
N LEU A 164 19.24 -7.48 12.78
CA LEU A 164 18.04 -7.93 12.10
C LEU A 164 18.23 -7.87 10.57
N PRO A 165 17.63 -8.80 9.80
CA PRO A 165 17.60 -8.71 8.34
C PRO A 165 17.03 -7.36 7.86
N LEU A 166 17.53 -6.86 6.73
CA LEU A 166 17.11 -5.56 6.16
C LEU A 166 15.75 -5.64 5.45
N ASP A 167 15.39 -6.82 4.95
CA ASP A 167 14.14 -7.02 4.24
C ASP A 167 13.08 -7.59 5.19
N ALA A 168 11.96 -6.89 5.28
CA ALA A 168 10.79 -7.37 5.98
C ALA A 168 10.28 -8.68 5.34
N PRO A 169 9.83 -9.66 6.14
CA PRO A 169 9.30 -10.90 5.63
C PRO A 169 8.05 -10.62 4.79
N ALA A 170 7.96 -11.23 3.60
CA ALA A 170 6.73 -11.20 2.82
C ALA A 170 5.62 -11.90 3.61
N LEU A 171 4.42 -11.31 3.65
CA LEU A 171 3.23 -12.05 4.05
C LEU A 171 3.05 -13.14 2.99
N VAL A 172 2.83 -14.39 3.37
CA VAL A 172 2.53 -15.43 2.38
C VAL A 172 1.06 -15.78 2.49
N LEU A 173 0.28 -15.22 1.57
CA LEU A 173 -1.12 -15.56 1.44
C LEU A 173 -1.23 -16.86 0.64
N GLU A 174 -2.14 -17.75 1.04
CA GLU A 174 -2.43 -18.92 0.23
C GLU A 174 -2.97 -18.46 -1.12
N ARG A 175 -2.31 -18.88 -2.21
CA ARG A 175 -2.91 -18.73 -3.52
C ARG A 175 -4.11 -19.66 -3.54
N HIS A 176 -5.31 -19.09 -3.67
CA HIS A 176 -6.45 -19.88 -4.15
C HIS A 176 -6.05 -20.43 -5.51
N ALA A 177 -5.69 -21.71 -5.56
CA ALA A 177 -5.72 -22.43 -6.82
C ALA A 177 -7.14 -22.24 -7.34
N ALA A 178 -7.28 -21.61 -8.52
CA ALA A 178 -8.52 -21.69 -9.25
C ALA A 178 -8.83 -23.19 -9.35
N LEU A 179 -9.87 -23.63 -8.64
CA LEU A 179 -10.36 -24.99 -8.77
C LEU A 179 -10.73 -25.18 -10.25
N PRO A 180 -10.30 -26.30 -10.88
CA PRO A 180 -10.66 -26.60 -12.26
C PRO A 180 -12.17 -26.75 -12.45
#